data_AF-A0A257JRK0-F1
#
_entry.id   AF-A0A257JRK0-F1
#
_cell.length_a   1.000
_cell.length_b   1.000
_cell.length_c   1.000
_cell.angle_alpha   90.00
_cell.angle_beta   90.00
_cell.angle_gamma   90.00
#
_symmetry.space_group_name_H-M   'P 1'
#
loop_
_entity.id
_entity.type
_entity.pdbx_description
1 polymer ?
#
loop_
_entity_poly.entity_id
_entity_poly.type
_entity_poly.pdbx_seq_one_letter_code
_entity_poly.pdbx_strand_id
1 'polypeptide(L)'
;NAFLKCLEIGAQPKLDAAVFGRGRFAAYISGPWNIGELDRRLGPGRRADWSTAPLPAPDGSAPGPGASTAGGASLVVFKRSRRQADAMTLLAWLAQPAVQQRFHAMTGNLPPRRSTWQRADAAGVRLIDEDRTRAFATQLERVRPAPAVPEWERIAQEMQLLAQRAVAERQAPLAMATALDARVAAFLEKRRWMLNQRGQA
;
A
#
# COMPACT_ATOMS: atom_id res chain seq x y z
N ASN A 1 -7.50 -12.33 21.11
CA ASN A 1 -7.52 -11.23 20.12
C ASN A 1 -6.12 -11.10 19.50
N ALA A 2 -5.88 -11.80 18.39
CA ALA A 2 -4.53 -11.92 17.79
C ALA A 2 -3.97 -10.58 17.28
N PHE A 3 -4.87 -9.64 16.92
CA PHE A 3 -4.51 -8.29 16.47
C PHE A 3 -3.83 -7.47 17.58
N LEU A 4 -4.28 -7.60 18.83
CA LEU A 4 -3.67 -6.93 19.98
C LEU A 4 -2.27 -7.48 20.30
N LYS A 5 -2.03 -8.78 20.09
CA LYS A 5 -0.68 -9.36 20.24
C LYS A 5 0.32 -8.84 19.20
N CYS A 6 -0.14 -8.45 18.00
CA CYS A 6 0.72 -7.79 17.01
C CYS A 6 1.10 -6.36 17.41
N LEU A 7 0.28 -5.68 18.23
CA LEU A 7 0.56 -4.34 18.74
C LEU A 7 1.44 -4.35 20.00
N GLU A 8 1.35 -5.37 20.85
CA GLU A 8 2.17 -5.51 22.07
C GLU A 8 3.66 -5.75 21.78
N ILE A 9 4.01 -6.29 20.60
CA ILE A 9 5.39 -6.44 20.16
C ILE A 9 5.85 -5.10 19.59
N GLY A 10 6.02 -4.10 20.46
CA GLY A 10 6.37 -2.69 20.20
C GLY A 10 7.71 -2.42 19.49
N ALA A 11 8.25 -3.42 18.80
CA ALA A 11 9.23 -3.25 17.75
C ALA A 11 8.68 -3.99 16.53
N GLN A 12 8.62 -3.35 15.36
CA GLN A 12 8.58 -4.09 14.11
C GLN A 12 10.04 -4.37 13.72
N PRO A 13 10.72 -5.41 14.25
CA PRO A 13 11.90 -5.91 13.57
C PRO A 13 11.43 -6.25 12.17
N LYS A 14 12.09 -5.68 11.15
CA LYS A 14 11.79 -5.87 9.72
C LYS A 14 11.08 -7.21 9.51
N LEU A 15 9.76 -7.17 9.32
CA LEU A 15 8.90 -8.36 9.26
C LEU A 15 9.49 -9.33 8.25
N ASP A 16 10.18 -10.35 8.77
CA ASP A 16 10.97 -11.28 7.98
C ASP A 16 10.12 -12.51 7.71
N ALA A 17 9.95 -12.83 6.43
CA ALA A 17 9.32 -14.06 5.97
C ALA A 17 9.90 -15.32 6.65
N ALA A 18 11.17 -15.30 7.09
CA ALA A 18 11.77 -16.38 7.88
C ALA A 18 11.19 -16.49 9.30
N VAL A 19 10.86 -15.38 9.96
CA VAL A 19 10.23 -15.38 11.29
C VAL A 19 8.77 -15.85 11.19
N PHE A 20 8.06 -15.39 10.16
CA PHE A 20 6.71 -15.88 9.82
C PHE A 20 6.72 -17.39 9.55
N GLY A 21 7.66 -17.86 8.72
CA GLY A 21 7.82 -19.27 8.40
C GLY A 21 8.09 -20.17 9.61
N ARG A 22 8.63 -19.63 10.70
CA ARG A 22 8.83 -20.34 11.98
C ARG A 22 7.60 -20.29 12.90
N GLY A 23 6.49 -19.71 12.47
CA GLY A 23 5.23 -19.69 13.24
C GLY A 23 5.24 -18.75 14.44
N ARG A 24 6.14 -17.76 14.49
CA ARG A 24 6.19 -16.79 15.62
C ARG A 24 5.01 -15.83 15.64
N PHE A 25 4.38 -15.58 14.50
CA PHE A 25 3.12 -14.85 14.35
C PHE A 25 2.31 -15.48 13.22
N ALA A 26 0.98 -15.44 13.34
CA ALA A 26 0.05 -16.09 12.41
C ALA A 26 -0.31 -15.22 11.19
N ALA A 27 -0.13 -13.90 11.30
CA ALA A 27 -0.41 -12.95 10.24
C ALA A 27 0.54 -11.76 10.35
N TYR A 28 0.79 -11.09 9.23
CA TYR A 28 1.49 -9.82 9.21
C TYR A 28 0.99 -8.95 8.05
N ILE A 29 0.92 -7.65 8.27
CA ILE A 29 0.44 -6.69 7.28
C ILE A 29 1.60 -6.28 6.39
N SER A 30 1.47 -6.50 5.08
CA SER A 30 2.49 -6.14 4.12
C SER A 30 1.94 -5.94 2.71
N GLY A 31 2.85 -5.63 1.77
CA GLY A 31 2.54 -5.43 0.37
C GLY A 31 2.86 -6.63 -0.54
N PRO A 32 2.54 -6.50 -1.83
CA PRO A 32 2.61 -7.59 -2.81
C PRO A 32 4.02 -8.13 -3.08
N TRP A 33 5.07 -7.33 -2.86
CA TRP A 33 6.47 -7.75 -3.00
C TRP A 33 6.82 -8.95 -2.10
N ASN A 34 6.09 -9.15 -1.00
CA ASN A 34 6.34 -10.25 -0.09
C ASN A 34 5.82 -11.61 -0.59
N ILE A 35 4.96 -11.66 -1.62
CA ILE A 35 4.57 -12.95 -2.24
C ILE A 35 5.82 -13.67 -2.76
N GLY A 36 6.63 -12.96 -3.56
CA GLY A 36 7.87 -13.52 -4.12
C GLY A 36 8.90 -13.86 -3.04
N GLU A 37 9.03 -13.02 -2.00
CA GLU A 37 9.95 -13.32 -0.88
C GLU A 37 9.51 -14.54 -0.06
N LEU A 38 8.20 -14.74 0.16
CA LEU A 38 7.68 -15.92 0.84
C LEU A 38 7.88 -17.19 0.01
N ASP A 39 7.53 -17.16 -1.29
CA ASP A 39 7.77 -18.28 -2.20
C ASP A 39 9.28 -18.66 -2.22
N ARG A 40 10.17 -17.65 -2.26
CA ARG A 40 11.63 -17.85 -2.27
C ARG A 40 12.18 -18.40 -0.95
N ARG A 41 11.75 -17.87 0.20
CA ARG A 41 12.34 -18.21 1.51
C ARG A 41 11.74 -19.47 2.14
N LEU A 42 10.45 -19.73 1.92
CA LEU A 42 9.77 -20.90 2.48
C LEU A 42 9.89 -22.12 1.58
N GLY A 43 10.12 -21.90 0.29
CA GLY A 43 10.25 -22.94 -0.71
C GLY A 43 8.90 -23.52 -1.16
N PRO A 44 8.89 -24.26 -2.28
CA PRO A 44 7.66 -24.74 -2.92
C PRO A 44 6.88 -25.73 -2.04
N GLY A 45 7.54 -26.52 -1.20
CA GLY A 45 6.89 -27.50 -0.32
C GLY A 45 6.01 -26.89 0.77
N ARG A 46 6.19 -25.59 1.06
CA ARG A 46 5.42 -24.85 2.07
C ARG A 46 4.46 -23.84 1.45
N ARG A 47 4.28 -23.91 0.13
CA ARG A 47 3.44 -22.96 -0.61
C ARG A 47 1.99 -23.03 -0.16
N ALA A 48 1.50 -24.20 0.23
CA ALA A 48 0.15 -24.39 0.75
C ALA A 48 -0.05 -23.90 2.21
N ASP A 49 1.04 -23.63 2.94
CA ASP A 49 0.98 -23.27 4.37
C ASP A 49 0.51 -21.83 4.61
N TRP A 50 0.45 -21.00 3.56
CA TRP A 50 0.18 -19.58 3.68
C TRP A 50 -0.66 -19.06 2.52
N SER A 51 -1.38 -17.97 2.79
CA SER A 51 -2.22 -17.27 1.83
C SER A 51 -2.23 -15.78 2.12
N THR A 52 -2.94 -15.01 1.30
CA THR A 52 -3.15 -13.57 1.45
C THR A 52 -4.62 -13.30 1.72
N ALA A 53 -4.91 -12.23 2.46
CA ALA A 53 -6.26 -11.77 2.73
C ALA A 53 -6.32 -10.24 2.61
N PRO A 54 -7.46 -9.67 2.18
CA PRO A 54 -7.67 -8.22 2.24
C PRO A 54 -7.60 -7.71 3.69
N LEU A 55 -7.34 -6.42 3.85
CA LEU A 55 -7.37 -5.80 5.18
C LEU A 55 -8.80 -5.86 5.74
N PRO A 56 -8.98 -6.31 6.99
CA PRO A 56 -10.29 -6.27 7.64
C PRO A 56 -10.73 -4.81 7.89
N ALA A 57 -12.04 -4.60 7.98
CA ALA A 57 -12.56 -3.32 8.46
C ALA A 57 -12.12 -3.10 9.93
N PRO A 58 -11.63 -1.90 10.31
CA PRO A 58 -11.06 -1.65 11.64
C PRO A 58 -11.98 -1.98 12.82
N ASP A 59 -13.28 -1.77 12.66
CA ASP A 59 -14.32 -1.98 13.68
C ASP A 59 -15.20 -3.21 13.41
N GLY A 60 -14.87 -4.00 12.36
CA GLY A 60 -15.67 -5.13 11.93
C GLY A 60 -17.08 -4.78 11.42
N SER A 61 -17.39 -3.49 11.24
CA SER A 61 -18.74 -3.02 10.92
C SER A 61 -19.19 -3.34 9.49
N ALA A 62 -18.24 -3.60 8.59
CA ALA A 62 -18.51 -3.88 7.19
C ALA A 62 -18.20 -5.35 6.84
N PRO A 63 -19.07 -6.05 6.10
CA PRO A 63 -18.84 -7.42 5.62
C PRO A 63 -17.75 -7.51 4.53
N GLY A 64 -17.06 -6.42 4.23
CA GLY A 64 -16.07 -6.30 3.16
C GLY A 64 -14.73 -5.75 3.64
N PRO A 65 -13.72 -5.71 2.75
CA PRO A 65 -12.41 -5.19 3.09
C PRO A 65 -12.48 -3.73 3.55
N GLY A 66 -11.65 -3.40 4.54
CA GLY A 66 -11.35 -2.04 4.93
C GLY A 66 -10.61 -1.28 3.84
N ALA A 67 -10.47 0.04 4.02
CA ALA A 67 -9.64 0.84 3.13
C ALA A 67 -8.16 0.50 3.32
N SER A 68 -7.40 0.56 2.22
CA SER A 68 -5.94 0.49 2.23
C SER A 68 -5.36 1.70 1.51
N THR A 69 -4.05 1.82 1.50
CA THR A 69 -3.35 2.92 0.84
C THR A 69 -3.19 2.64 -0.65
N ALA A 70 -3.47 3.64 -1.48
CA ALA A 70 -3.15 3.60 -2.91
C ALA A 70 -1.66 3.98 -3.11
N GLY A 71 -0.77 3.04 -2.80
CA GLY A 71 0.67 3.19 -3.02
C GLY A 71 1.10 2.84 -4.44
N GLY A 72 2.42 2.81 -4.66
CA GLY A 72 3.03 2.44 -5.93
C GLY A 72 3.76 3.60 -6.60
N ALA A 73 3.84 3.57 -7.92
CA ALA A 73 4.49 4.59 -8.72
C ALA A 73 3.62 5.01 -9.91
N SER A 74 3.80 6.26 -10.33
CA SER A 74 3.14 6.83 -11.52
C SER A 74 4.18 7.20 -12.56
N LEU A 75 3.83 7.02 -13.83
CA LEU A 75 4.63 7.52 -14.95
C LEU A 75 4.21 8.96 -15.24
N VAL A 76 5.19 9.86 -15.43
CA VAL A 76 4.95 11.27 -15.70
C VAL A 76 5.81 11.75 -16.86
N VAL A 77 5.26 12.67 -17.67
CA VAL A 77 6.01 13.39 -18.70
C VAL A 77 6.16 14.83 -18.25
N PHE A 78 7.41 15.29 -18.11
CA PHE A 78 7.66 16.67 -17.74
C PHE A 78 7.21 17.64 -18.84
N LYS A 79 6.51 18.71 -18.44
CA LYS A 79 6.01 19.77 -19.36
C LYS A 79 7.08 20.36 -20.27
N ARG A 80 8.34 20.40 -19.82
CA ARG A 80 9.49 20.94 -20.57
C ARG A 80 10.19 19.92 -21.48
N SER A 81 9.67 18.69 -21.59
CA SER A 81 10.24 17.68 -22.50
C SER A 81 10.15 18.17 -23.94
N ARG A 82 11.23 17.97 -24.70
CA ARG A 82 11.28 18.21 -26.16
C ARG A 82 10.74 17.02 -26.98
N ARG A 83 10.51 15.88 -26.33
CA ARG A 83 10.10 14.59 -26.95
C ARG A 83 8.77 14.11 -26.37
N GLN A 84 7.77 14.98 -26.32
CA GLN A 84 6.49 14.67 -25.67
C GLN A 84 5.72 13.56 -26.40
N ALA A 85 5.66 13.61 -27.73
CA ALA A 85 4.97 12.59 -28.53
C ALA A 85 5.57 11.19 -28.32
N ASP A 86 6.90 11.07 -28.35
CA ASP A 86 7.60 9.80 -28.14
C ASP A 86 7.37 9.27 -26.71
N ALA A 87 7.46 10.16 -25.70
CA ALA A 87 7.20 9.78 -24.31
C ALA A 87 5.75 9.33 -24.10
N MET A 88 4.77 10.00 -24.72
CA MET A 88 3.37 9.59 -24.66
C MET A 88 3.14 8.25 -25.35
N THR A 89 3.85 7.97 -26.45
CA THR A 89 3.80 6.68 -27.15
C THR A 89 4.31 5.55 -26.23
N LEU A 90 5.42 5.78 -25.53
CA LEU A 90 5.96 4.83 -24.55
C LEU A 90 4.98 4.58 -23.40
N LEU A 91 4.39 5.64 -22.83
CA LEU A 91 3.40 5.51 -21.76
C LEU A 91 2.17 4.74 -22.21
N ALA A 92 1.68 4.98 -23.43
CA ALA A 92 0.56 4.25 -24.01
C ALA A 92 0.89 2.75 -24.18
N TRP A 93 2.11 2.43 -24.61
CA TRP A 93 2.58 1.04 -24.69
C TRP A 93 2.67 0.38 -23.31
N LEU A 94 3.26 1.04 -22.31
CA LEU A 94 3.35 0.55 -20.93
C LEU A 94 1.98 0.36 -20.26
N ALA A 95 0.97 1.13 -20.69
CA ALA A 95 -0.40 1.04 -20.18
C ALA A 95 -1.21 -0.14 -20.78
N GLN A 96 -0.69 -0.82 -21.81
CA GLN A 96 -1.38 -1.95 -22.42
C GLN A 96 -1.49 -3.13 -21.44
N PRO A 97 -2.66 -3.81 -21.34
CA PRO A 97 -2.84 -4.91 -20.40
C PRO A 97 -1.81 -6.03 -20.53
N ALA A 98 -1.43 -6.41 -21.75
CA ALA A 98 -0.43 -7.45 -21.98
C ALA A 98 0.96 -7.05 -21.45
N VAL A 99 1.34 -5.78 -21.60
CA VAL A 99 2.63 -5.25 -21.10
C VAL A 99 2.62 -5.20 -19.57
N GLN A 100 1.53 -4.76 -18.96
CA GLN A 100 1.37 -4.76 -17.50
C GLN A 100 1.37 -6.16 -16.91
N GLN A 101 0.74 -7.13 -17.57
CA GLN A 101 0.77 -8.54 -17.16
C GLN A 101 2.19 -9.11 -17.20
N ARG A 102 2.95 -8.82 -18.26
CA ARG A 102 4.38 -9.19 -18.32
C ARG A 102 5.19 -8.52 -17.23
N PHE A 103 4.94 -7.24 -16.97
CA PHE A 103 5.62 -6.50 -15.90
C PHE A 103 5.31 -7.10 -14.52
N HIS A 104 4.07 -7.48 -14.26
CA HIS A 104 3.67 -8.20 -13.06
C HIS A 104 4.41 -9.54 -12.93
N ALA A 105 4.43 -10.37 -13.97
CA ALA A 105 5.11 -11.66 -13.94
C ALA A 105 6.62 -11.55 -13.63
N MET A 106 7.27 -10.47 -14.09
CA MET A 106 8.70 -10.26 -13.83
C MET A 106 9.00 -9.68 -12.45
N THR A 107 8.09 -8.90 -11.86
CA THR A 107 8.42 -8.03 -10.69
C THR A 107 7.51 -8.23 -9.49
N GLY A 108 6.37 -8.88 -9.65
CA GLY A 108 5.30 -8.96 -8.66
C GLY A 108 4.50 -7.66 -8.50
N ASN A 109 4.81 -6.58 -9.24
CA ASN A 109 4.07 -5.31 -9.15
C ASN A 109 2.63 -5.49 -9.64
N LEU A 110 1.67 -4.97 -8.87
CA LEU A 110 0.25 -5.15 -9.15
C LEU A 110 -0.19 -4.28 -10.33
N PRO A 111 -0.96 -4.82 -11.30
CA PRO A 111 -1.53 -4.02 -12.37
C PRO A 111 -2.55 -2.99 -11.86
N PRO A 112 -2.51 -1.73 -12.34
CA PRO A 112 -3.40 -0.66 -11.86
C PRO A 112 -4.79 -0.66 -12.51
N ARG A 113 -5.11 -1.63 -13.38
CA ARG A 113 -6.38 -1.63 -14.15
C ARG A 113 -7.05 -3.00 -14.21
N ARG A 114 -8.38 -3.02 -14.07
CA ARG A 114 -9.23 -4.23 -14.05
C ARG A 114 -9.05 -5.14 -15.27
N SER A 115 -8.90 -4.55 -16.46
CA SER A 115 -8.75 -5.34 -17.70
C SER A 115 -7.48 -6.21 -17.71
N THR A 116 -6.42 -5.81 -17.02
CA THR A 116 -5.22 -6.65 -16.88
C THR A 116 -5.47 -7.84 -15.96
N TRP A 117 -6.26 -7.66 -14.91
CA TRP A 117 -6.62 -8.72 -13.96
C TRP A 117 -7.52 -9.80 -14.58
N GLN A 118 -8.39 -9.40 -15.52
CA GLN A 118 -9.32 -10.30 -16.22
C GLN A 118 -8.72 -10.94 -17.48
N ARG A 119 -7.54 -10.50 -17.92
CA ARG A 119 -6.88 -11.03 -19.10
C ARG A 119 -6.24 -12.38 -18.78
N ALA A 120 -6.52 -13.38 -19.61
CA ALA A 120 -5.82 -14.67 -19.56
C ALA A 120 -4.37 -14.51 -20.08
N ASP A 121 -3.42 -15.12 -19.38
CA ASP A 121 -2.04 -15.28 -19.83
C ASP A 121 -1.90 -16.36 -20.92
N ALA A 122 -0.66 -16.70 -21.28
CA ALA A 122 -0.39 -17.72 -22.29
C ALA A 122 -0.86 -19.13 -21.89
N ALA A 123 -1.03 -19.39 -20.59
CA ALA A 123 -1.54 -20.66 -20.05
C ALA A 123 -3.07 -20.62 -19.86
N GLY A 124 -3.76 -19.55 -20.24
CA GLY A 124 -5.20 -19.39 -20.05
C GLY A 124 -5.59 -18.95 -18.63
N VAL A 125 -4.62 -18.65 -17.77
CA VAL A 125 -4.85 -18.28 -16.37
C VAL A 125 -4.99 -16.76 -16.25
N ARG A 126 -6.00 -16.30 -15.50
CA ARG A 126 -6.18 -14.87 -15.21
C ARG A 126 -5.60 -14.55 -13.84
N LEU A 127 -4.98 -13.38 -13.71
CA LEU A 127 -4.42 -12.93 -12.42
C LEU A 127 -5.47 -12.89 -11.30
N ILE A 128 -6.73 -12.59 -11.63
CA ILE A 128 -7.82 -12.58 -10.63
C ILE A 128 -8.13 -13.97 -10.05
N ASP A 129 -7.83 -15.04 -10.79
CA ASP A 129 -8.10 -16.41 -10.37
C ASP A 129 -6.97 -16.98 -9.50
N GLU A 130 -5.79 -16.37 -9.51
CA GLU A 130 -4.66 -16.79 -8.67
C GLU A 130 -4.91 -16.50 -7.19
N ASP A 131 -4.86 -17.55 -6.36
CA ASP A 131 -5.23 -17.46 -4.94
C ASP A 131 -4.46 -16.37 -4.16
N ARG A 132 -3.16 -16.20 -4.44
CA ARG A 132 -2.29 -15.27 -3.70
C ARG A 132 -2.47 -13.81 -4.12
N THR A 133 -2.87 -13.54 -5.35
CA THR A 133 -3.03 -12.17 -5.86
C THR A 133 -4.48 -11.72 -5.79
N ARG A 134 -5.45 -12.64 -5.71
CA ARG A 134 -6.89 -12.35 -5.56
C ARG A 134 -7.21 -11.40 -4.41
N ALA A 135 -6.58 -11.59 -3.24
CA ALA A 135 -6.77 -10.68 -2.11
C ALA A 135 -6.36 -9.23 -2.42
N PHE A 136 -5.27 -9.05 -3.17
CA PHE A 136 -4.81 -7.73 -3.60
C PHE A 136 -5.74 -7.11 -4.64
N ALA A 137 -6.28 -7.90 -5.58
CA ALA A 137 -7.27 -7.41 -6.53
C ALA A 137 -8.52 -6.86 -5.80
N THR A 138 -9.04 -7.62 -4.84
CA THR A 138 -10.16 -7.19 -3.98
C THR A 138 -9.81 -5.92 -3.20
N GLN A 139 -8.59 -5.82 -2.66
CA GLN A 139 -8.15 -4.65 -1.91
C GLN A 139 -8.00 -3.40 -2.79
N LEU A 140 -7.56 -3.55 -4.05
CA LEU A 140 -7.38 -2.45 -5.01
C LEU A 140 -8.69 -1.73 -5.34
N GLU A 141 -9.85 -2.38 -5.19
CA GLU A 141 -11.16 -1.74 -5.35
C GLU A 141 -11.52 -0.79 -4.20
N ARG A 142 -10.72 -0.78 -3.13
CA ARG A 142 -10.99 -0.10 -1.85
C ARG A 142 -9.83 0.78 -1.37
N VAL A 143 -8.80 0.94 -2.19
CA VAL A 143 -7.67 1.81 -1.85
C VAL A 143 -8.10 3.28 -1.85
N ARG A 144 -7.49 4.07 -0.96
CA ARG A 144 -7.64 5.51 -0.91
C ARG A 144 -6.29 6.19 -1.17
N PRO A 145 -6.24 7.21 -2.03
CA PRO A 145 -5.03 7.98 -2.23
C PRO A 145 -4.69 8.77 -0.97
N ALA A 146 -3.39 9.02 -0.79
CA ALA A 146 -2.93 10.03 0.14
C ALA A 146 -3.48 11.42 -0.25
N PRO A 147 -3.69 12.32 0.73
CA PRO A 147 -3.89 13.74 0.46
C PRO A 147 -2.84 14.30 -0.50
N ALA A 148 -3.27 14.93 -1.58
CA ALA A 148 -2.41 15.48 -2.62
C ALA A 148 -1.78 16.82 -2.21
N VAL A 149 -0.99 16.80 -1.14
CA VAL A 149 -0.25 17.95 -0.62
C VAL A 149 1.25 17.65 -0.58
N PRO A 150 2.13 18.59 -0.95
CA PRO A 150 3.58 18.39 -0.88
C PRO A 150 4.09 17.98 0.51
N GLU A 151 3.38 18.42 1.56
CA GLU A 151 3.71 18.15 2.96
C GLU A 151 3.36 16.72 3.40
N TRP A 152 2.69 15.91 2.57
CA TRP A 152 2.13 14.62 2.96
C TRP A 152 3.17 13.65 3.54
N GLU A 153 4.32 13.50 2.90
CA GLU A 153 5.38 12.58 3.38
C GLU A 153 5.84 12.94 4.79
N ARG A 154 5.95 14.25 5.10
CA ARG A 154 6.30 14.73 6.43
C ARG A 154 5.20 14.42 7.45
N ILE A 155 3.93 14.59 7.05
CA ILE A 155 2.77 14.25 7.89
C ILE A 155 2.75 12.74 8.20
N ALA A 156 2.98 11.90 7.20
CA ALA A 156 2.97 10.44 7.35
C ALA A 156 4.08 9.94 8.28
N GLN A 157 5.30 10.51 8.16
CA GLN A 157 6.41 10.20 9.06
C GLN A 157 6.08 10.58 10.51
N GLU A 158 5.51 11.76 10.71
CA GLU A 158 5.13 12.26 12.04
C GLU A 158 4.05 11.38 12.69
N MET A 159 3.05 10.99 11.89
CA MET A 159 2.00 10.05 12.31
C MET A 159 2.59 8.71 12.74
N GLN A 160 3.56 8.16 11.98
CA GLN A 160 4.21 6.90 12.33
C GLN A 160 4.99 7.00 13.66
N LEU A 161 5.77 8.06 13.85
CA LEU A 161 6.55 8.28 15.08
C LEU A 161 5.64 8.43 16.30
N LEU A 162 4.57 9.21 16.17
CA LEU A 162 3.59 9.38 17.24
C LEU A 162 2.83 8.10 17.55
N ALA A 163 2.46 7.31 16.54
CA ALA A 163 1.80 6.02 16.75
C ALA A 163 2.72 5.04 17.49
N GLN A 164 4.00 4.95 17.11
CA GLN A 164 4.99 4.12 17.81
C GLN A 164 5.14 4.54 19.28
N ARG A 165 5.25 5.85 19.53
CA ARG A 165 5.34 6.40 20.88
C ARG A 165 4.07 6.12 21.69
N ALA A 166 2.90 6.32 21.10
CA ALA A 166 1.62 6.07 21.76
C ALA A 166 1.47 4.61 22.17
N VAL A 167 1.90 3.67 21.33
CA VAL A 167 1.93 2.23 21.67
C VAL A 167 2.92 1.96 22.81
N ALA A 168 4.15 2.48 22.72
CA ALA A 168 5.19 2.25 23.72
C ALA A 168 4.84 2.82 25.10
N GLU A 169 4.24 4.02 25.14
CA GLU A 169 3.87 4.75 26.35
C GLU A 169 2.41 4.49 26.78
N ARG A 170 1.67 3.63 26.07
CA ARG A 170 0.23 3.36 26.30
C ARG A 170 -0.63 4.63 26.36
N GLN A 171 -0.32 5.61 25.49
CA GLN A 171 -1.08 6.86 25.43
C GLN A 171 -2.48 6.60 24.87
N ALA A 172 -3.46 7.37 25.36
CA ALA A 172 -4.82 7.33 24.83
C ALA A 172 -4.83 7.77 23.34
N PRO A 173 -5.61 7.12 22.47
CA PRO A 173 -5.68 7.47 21.04
C PRO A 173 -6.01 8.95 20.79
N LEU A 174 -6.90 9.53 21.60
CA LEU A 174 -7.28 10.94 21.49
C LEU A 174 -6.10 11.88 21.78
N ALA A 175 -5.24 11.55 22.75
CA ALA A 175 -4.07 12.37 23.05
C ALA A 175 -3.06 12.36 21.89
N MET A 176 -2.85 11.19 21.27
CA MET A 176 -2.01 11.06 20.07
C MET A 176 -2.59 11.85 18.90
N ALA A 177 -3.91 11.77 18.67
CA ALA A 177 -4.59 12.50 17.60
C ALA A 177 -4.44 14.02 17.77
N THR A 178 -4.70 14.55 18.98
CA THR A 178 -4.53 15.96 19.30
C THR A 178 -3.08 16.43 19.07
N ALA A 179 -2.09 15.63 19.47
CA ALA A 179 -0.68 15.95 19.25
C ALA A 179 -0.30 15.95 17.76
N LEU A 180 -0.82 14.98 16.99
CA LEU A 180 -0.62 14.93 15.54
C LEU A 180 -1.24 16.15 14.86
N ASP A 181 -2.48 16.50 15.20
CA ASP A 181 -3.19 17.64 14.61
C ASP A 181 -2.43 18.96 14.83
N ALA A 182 -1.89 19.19 16.03
CA ALA A 182 -1.08 20.38 16.32
C ALA A 182 0.20 20.43 15.45
N ARG A 183 0.87 19.29 15.23
CA ARG A 183 2.07 19.20 14.38
C ARG A 183 1.75 19.39 12.90
N VAL A 184 0.69 18.75 12.42
CA VAL A 184 0.21 18.89 11.04
C VAL A 184 -0.25 20.33 10.78
N ALA A 185 -0.86 20.98 11.77
CA ALA A 185 -1.22 22.39 11.68
C ALA A 185 0.04 23.25 11.40
N ALA A 186 1.14 23.04 12.13
CA ALA A 186 2.39 23.76 11.87
C ALA A 186 2.95 23.45 10.46
N PHE A 187 2.93 22.19 10.01
CA PHE A 187 3.45 21.82 8.68
C PHE A 187 2.69 22.50 7.55
N LEU A 188 1.38 22.65 7.72
CA LEU A 188 0.48 23.23 6.72
C LEU A 188 0.32 24.75 6.85
N GLU A 189 1.03 25.42 7.76
CA GLU A 189 0.90 26.86 8.02
C GLU A 189 1.14 27.70 6.76
N LYS A 190 2.28 27.52 6.10
CA LYS A 190 2.62 28.23 4.85
C LYS A 190 1.55 28.00 3.77
N ARG A 191 1.05 26.77 3.65
CA ARG A 191 0.00 26.43 2.68
C ARG A 191 -1.30 27.17 2.98
N ARG A 192 -1.74 27.16 4.24
CA ARG A 192 -2.95 27.89 4.66
C ARG A 192 -2.81 29.39 4.40
N TRP A 193 -1.66 29.97 4.75
CA TRP A 193 -1.37 31.38 4.46
C TRP A 193 -1.47 31.70 2.96
N MET A 194 -0.83 30.90 2.10
CA MET A 194 -0.90 31.11 0.64
C MET A 194 -2.32 30.99 0.07
N LEU A 195 -3.15 30.07 0.59
CA LEU A 195 -4.54 29.92 0.17
C LEU A 195 -5.39 31.12 0.57
N ASN A 196 -5.19 31.65 1.78
CA ASN A 196 -5.89 32.84 2.25
C ASN A 196 -5.54 34.07 1.38
N GLN A 197 -4.27 34.25 1.03
CA GLN A 197 -3.87 35.35 0.13
C GLN A 197 -4.51 35.25 -1.27
N ARG A 198 -4.73 34.03 -1.78
CA ARG A 198 -5.37 33.81 -3.09
C ARG A 198 -6.88 33.99 -3.08
N GLY A 199 -7.54 33.80 -1.94
CA GLY A 199 -8.97 34.03 -1.79
C GLY A 199 -9.34 35.50 -1.54
N GLN A 200 -8.35 36.34 -1.24
CA GLN A 200 -8.49 37.79 -1.03
C GLN A 200 -8.20 38.62 -2.30
N ALA A 201 -7.76 37.98 -3.39
CA ALA A 201 -7.46 38.59 -4.68
C ALA A 201 -8.52 38.20 -5.72
#